data_AF-A0A336N7T5-F1
#
_entry.id   AF-A0A336N7T5-F1
#
_cell.length_a   1.000
_cell.length_b   1.000
_cell.length_c   1.000
_cell.angle_alpha   90.00
_cell.angle_beta   90.00
_cell.angle_gamma   90.00
#
_symmetry.space_group_name_H-M   'P 1'
#
loop_
_entity.id
_entity.type
_entity.pdbx_description
1 polymer ?
#
loop_
_entity_poly.entity_id
_entity_poly.type
_entity_poly.pdbx_seq_one_letter_code
_entity_poly.pdbx_strand_id
1 'polypeptide(L)' 'MLHFFKTLSIQRSGWLLLLISALALEGSALYFQYGMDLQPCVMCIYERVALFGIAFAGLIGLIAPRF' A
#
# COMPACT_ATOMS: atom_id res chain seq x y z
N MET A 1 -7.81 -15.03 -20.71
CA MET A 1 -7.07 -14.77 -19.45
C MET A 1 -6.93 -13.29 -19.10
N LEU A 2 -6.55 -12.38 -20.02
CA LEU A 2 -6.35 -10.95 -19.67
C LEU A 2 -7.61 -10.18 -19.19
N HIS A 3 -8.82 -10.68 -19.46
CA HIS A 3 -10.06 -10.00 -19.05
C HIS A 3 -10.26 -9.97 -17.52
N PHE A 4 -9.71 -10.97 -16.79
CA PHE A 4 -9.85 -11.07 -15.34
C PHE A 4 -9.05 -9.98 -14.61
N PHE A 5 -7.81 -9.71 -15.02
CA PHE A 5 -7.01 -8.61 -14.47
C PHE A 5 -7.59 -7.23 -14.81
N LYS A 6 -8.17 -7.07 -16.00
CA LYS A 6 -8.85 -5.84 -16.41
C LYS A 6 -10.06 -5.56 -15.51
N THR A 7 -10.89 -6.58 -15.22
CA THR A 7 -11.99 -6.47 -14.25
C THR A 7 -11.49 -6.17 -12.85
N LEU A 8 -10.43 -6.85 -12.39
CA LEU A 8 -9.88 -6.66 -11.04
C LEU A 8 -9.31 -5.25 -10.82
N SER A 9 -8.67 -4.68 -11.85
CA SER A 9 -8.05 -3.35 -11.81
C SER A 9 -9.08 -2.20 -11.91
N ILE A 10 -10.21 -2.44 -12.58
CA ILE A 10 -11.35 -1.49 -12.68
C ILE A 10 -12.26 -1.56 -11.45
N GLN A 11 -12.28 -2.70 -10.75
CA GLN A 11 -13.15 -2.89 -9.60
C GLN A 11 -12.52 -2.27 -8.34
N ARG A 12 -13.33 -1.55 -7.54
CA ARG A 12 -12.93 -0.97 -6.23
C ARG A 12 -12.19 -1.95 -5.32
N SER A 13 -12.48 -3.25 -5.45
CA SER A 13 -11.84 -4.32 -4.70
C SER A 13 -10.32 -4.37 -4.89
N GLY A 14 -9.82 -4.13 -6.12
CA GLY A 14 -8.38 -4.15 -6.40
C GLY A 14 -7.63 -2.99 -5.72
N TRP A 15 -8.23 -1.79 -5.72
CA TRP A 15 -7.70 -0.62 -5.04
C TRP A 15 -7.79 -0.74 -3.50
N LEU A 16 -8.86 -1.35 -2.98
CA LEU A 16 -8.99 -1.68 -1.56
C LEU A 16 -7.91 -2.68 -1.11
N LEU A 17 -7.67 -3.73 -1.90
CA LEU A 17 -6.60 -4.71 -1.65
C LEU A 17 -5.22 -4.06 -1.63
N LEU A 18 -4.96 -3.12 -2.54
CA LEU A 18 -3.71 -2.33 -2.58
C LEU A 18 -3.53 -1.44 -1.34
N LEU A 19 -4.60 -0.80 -0.88
CA LEU A 19 -4.57 0.05 0.31
C LEU A 19 -4.34 -0.80 1.57
N ILE A 20 -5.07 -1.92 1.70
CA ILE A 20 -4.93 -2.85 2.83
C ILE A 20 -3.52 -3.44 2.88
N SER A 21 -2.96 -3.85 1.74
CA SER A 21 -1.60 -4.38 1.70
C SER A 21 -0.57 -3.31 2.08
N ALA A 22 -0.67 -2.09 1.54
CA ALA A 22 0.23 -1.00 1.91
C ALA A 22 0.20 -0.70 3.43
N LEU A 23 -1.00 -0.66 4.04
CA LEU A 23 -1.14 -0.48 5.48
C LEU A 23 -0.58 -1.65 6.31
N ALA A 24 -0.74 -2.89 5.83
CA ALA A 24 -0.18 -4.06 6.51
C ALA A 24 1.35 -4.05 6.50
N LEU A 25 1.98 -3.65 5.39
CA LEU A 25 3.43 -3.49 5.29
C LEU A 25 3.95 -2.34 6.16
N GLU A 26 3.24 -1.21 6.19
CA GLU A 26 3.57 -0.09 7.07
C GLU A 26 3.45 -0.47 8.56
N GLY A 27 2.40 -1.22 8.92
CA GLY A 27 2.18 -1.73 10.27
C GLY A 27 3.25 -2.72 10.69
N SER A 28 3.65 -3.65 9.82
CA SER A 28 4.74 -4.59 10.11
C SER A 28 6.05 -3.84 10.31
N ALA A 29 6.40 -2.88 9.45
CA ALA A 29 7.59 -2.05 9.64
C ALA A 29 7.55 -1.28 10.97
N LEU A 30 6.36 -0.84 11.43
CA LEU A 30 6.21 -0.11 12.69
C LEU A 30 6.44 -1.04 13.88
N TYR A 31 5.99 -2.29 13.75
CA TYR A 31 6.28 -3.36 14.69
C TYR A 31 7.77 -3.68 14.77
N PHE A 32 8.49 -3.69 13.65
CA PHE A 32 9.96 -3.86 13.68
C PHE A 32 10.67 -2.71 14.42
N GLN A 33 10.17 -1.47 14.30
CA GLN A 33 10.74 -0.31 14.99
C GLN A 33 10.41 -0.27 16.49
N TYR A 34 9.13 -0.41 16.87
CA TYR A 34 8.71 -0.32 18.28
C TYR A 34 8.81 -1.64 19.04
N GLY A 35 8.71 -2.78 18.36
CA GLY A 35 8.73 -4.10 18.97
C GLY A 35 10.13 -4.69 19.12
N MET A 36 11.06 -4.36 18.21
CA MET A 36 12.43 -4.90 18.23
C MET A 36 13.52 -3.84 18.41
N ASP A 37 13.15 -2.58 18.68
CA ASP A 37 14.05 -1.45 18.95
C ASP A 37 15.18 -1.30 17.90
N LEU A 38 14.91 -1.68 16.65
CA LEU A 38 15.91 -1.62 15.60
C LEU A 38 15.99 -0.19 15.06
N GLN A 39 17.16 0.44 15.18
CA GLN A 39 17.38 1.79 14.65
C GLN A 39 17.05 1.84 13.14
N PRO A 40 16.26 2.82 12.69
CA PRO A 40 15.82 2.87 11.31
C PRO A 40 17.01 3.17 10.40
N CYS A 41 17.20 2.32 9.39
CA CYS A 41 18.19 2.55 8.35
C CYS A 41 17.69 3.62 7.37
N VAL A 42 18.59 4.40 6.77
CA VAL A 42 18.25 5.48 5.82
C VAL A 42 17.45 4.94 4.63
N MET A 43 17.70 3.72 4.17
CA MET A 43 16.91 3.10 3.11
C MET A 43 15.46 2.80 3.54
N CYS A 44 15.26 2.44 4.81
CA CYS A 44 13.96 2.06 5.35
C CYS A 44 13.00 3.26 5.45
N ILE A 45 13.52 4.47 5.66
CA ILE A 45 12.70 5.69 5.62
C ILE A 45 12.20 5.97 4.19
N TYR A 46 13.03 5.72 3.17
CA TYR A 46 12.63 5.90 1.78
C TYR A 46 11.54 4.92 1.37
N GLU A 47 11.64 3.66 1.78
CA GLU A 47 10.62 2.65 1.53
C GLU A 47 9.28 3.01 2.18
N ARG A 48 9.27 3.54 3.41
CA ARG A 48 8.05 4.03 4.03
C ARG A 48 7.42 5.19 3.29
N VAL A 49 8.22 6.18 2.88
CA VAL A 49 7.71 7.32 2.11
C VAL A 49 7.09 6.84 0.79
N ALA A 50 7.71 5.85 0.14
CA ALA A 50 7.15 5.24 -1.06
C ALA A 50 5.84 4.47 -0.76
N LEU A 51 5.78 3.72 0.34
CA LEU A 51 4.57 3.02 0.81
C LEU A 51 3.43 3.98 1.14
N PHE A 52 3.72 5.11 1.80
CA PHE A 52 2.74 6.17 2.02
C PHE A 52 2.22 6.73 0.69
N GLY A 53 3.08 6.91 -0.30
CA GLY A 53 2.69 7.31 -1.66
C GLY A 53 1.75 6.29 -2.32
N ILE A 54 2.02 4.99 -2.18
CA ILE A 54 1.17 3.90 -2.69
C ILE A 54 -0.17 3.86 -1.96
N ALA A 55 -0.18 4.04 -0.63
CA ALA A 55 -1.40 4.12 0.16
C ALA A 55 -2.27 5.32 -0.28
N PHE A 56 -1.65 6.47 -0.56
CA PHE A 56 -2.34 7.66 -1.07
C PHE A 56 -2.91 7.44 -2.47
N ALA A 57 -2.14 6.84 -3.38
CA ALA A 57 -2.64 6.43 -4.69
C ALA A 57 -3.81 5.45 -4.54
N GLY A 58 -3.66 4.45 -3.66
CA GLY A 58 -4.68 3.49 -3.23
C GLY A 58 -6.01 4.15 -2.86
N LEU A 59 -5.94 5.17 -2.01
CA LEU A 59 -7.08 5.94 -1.53
C LEU A 59 -7.73 6.76 -2.66
N ILE A 60 -6.93 7.40 -3.52
CA ILE A 60 -7.43 8.17 -4.68
C ILE A 60 -8.18 7.26 -5.66
N GLY A 61 -7.63 6.09 -6.00
CA GLY A 61 -8.31 5.15 -6.89
C GLY A 61 -9.51 4.45 -6.26
N LEU A 62 -9.62 4.39 -4.92
CA LEU A 62 -10.83 3.95 -4.24
C LEU A 62 -11.96 4.98 -4.32
N ILE A 63 -11.62 6.28 -4.21
CA ILE A 63 -12.56 7.40 -4.32
C ILE A 63 -13.06 7.56 -5.77
N ALA A 64 -12.17 7.44 -6.76
CA ALA A 64 -12.50 7.56 -8.18
C ALA A 64 -12.04 6.34 -9.00
N PRO A 65 -12.67 5.15 -8.83
CA PRO A 65 -12.36 3.95 -9.62
C PRO A 65 -12.90 4.04 -11.07
N ARG A 66 -13.66 5.09 -11.38
CA ARG A 66 -14.28 5.33 -12.69
C ARG A 66 -13.77 6.65 -13.28
N PHE A 67 -12.77 6.53 -14.13
CA PHE A 67 -12.67 7.31 -15.36
C PHE A 67 -12.53 6.33 -16.52
#